data_AF-A0A970G4C4-F1
#
_entry.id   AF-A0A970G4C4-F1
#
_cell.length_a   1.000
_cell.length_b   1.000
_cell.length_c   1.000
_cell.angle_alpha   90.00
_cell.angle_beta   90.00
_cell.angle_gamma   90.00
#
_symmetry.space_group_name_H-M   'P 1'
#
loop_
_entity.id
_entity.type
_entity.pdbx_description
1 polymer ?
#
loop_
_entity_poly.entity_id
_entity_poly.type
_entity_poly.pdbx_seq_one_letter_code
_entity_poly.pdbx_strand_id
1 'polypeptide(L)'
;MTTINKQAGKDLRHRSDFARKLRRSIPYYVLILLPLAVLLIFKYYPMYGVTLAFKDYRVSAGIAGSPWTQPLFRHFTRFLTAPSAVRVITNTFTISLYSLLAGFPFPILLAIGLNELRSKKLKKTMQMIT
;
A
#
# COMPACT_ATOMS: atom_id res chain seq x y z
N MET A 1 -53.97 27.09 -3.37
CA MET A 1 -53.21 27.08 -2.10
C MET A 1 -52.89 25.65 -1.62
N THR A 2 -52.59 24.69 -2.52
CA THR A 2 -52.51 23.25 -2.18
C THR A 2 -51.22 22.56 -2.65
N THR A 3 -50.33 23.26 -3.35
CA THR A 3 -49.11 22.69 -3.95
C THR A 3 -47.89 22.72 -3.02
N ILE A 4 -47.88 23.60 -2.01
CA ILE A 4 -46.73 23.83 -1.11
C ILE A 4 -46.57 22.69 -0.08
N ASN A 5 -47.67 22.07 0.36
CA ASN A 5 -47.66 21.00 1.38
C ASN A 5 -47.14 19.65 0.83
N LYS A 6 -47.36 19.38 -0.47
CA LYS A 6 -46.96 18.11 -1.10
C LYS A 6 -45.46 18.03 -1.39
N GLN A 7 -44.79 19.17 -1.57
CA GLN A 7 -43.34 19.23 -1.79
C GLN A 7 -42.55 19.10 -0.48
N ALA A 8 -42.99 19.73 0.61
CA ALA A 8 -42.38 19.61 1.93
C ALA A 8 -42.36 18.16 2.45
N GLY A 9 -43.44 17.40 2.22
CA GLY A 9 -43.51 15.98 2.59
C GLY A 9 -42.63 15.03 1.76
N LYS A 10 -42.23 15.43 0.54
CA LYS A 10 -41.33 14.64 -0.33
C LYS A 10 -39.87 14.80 0.06
N ASP A 11 -39.47 16.01 0.45
CA ASP A 11 -38.09 16.34 0.87
C ASP A 11 -37.75 15.74 2.24
N LEU A 12 -38.69 15.78 3.19
CA LEU A 12 -38.56 15.11 4.49
C LEU A 12 -38.44 13.58 4.37
N ARG A 13 -39.14 12.96 3.41
CA ARG A 13 -39.02 11.54 3.11
C ARG A 13 -37.67 11.17 2.51
N HIS A 14 -37.15 11.95 1.54
CA HIS A 14 -35.85 11.70 0.91
C HIS A 14 -34.68 11.80 1.89
N ARG A 15 -34.69 12.77 2.82
CA ARG A 15 -33.67 12.87 3.88
C ARG A 15 -33.70 11.68 4.84
N SER A 16 -34.88 11.16 5.15
CA SER A 16 -35.03 9.96 6.00
C SER A 16 -34.51 8.69 5.32
N ASP A 17 -34.63 8.60 3.99
CA ASP A 17 -34.10 7.47 3.21
C ASP A 17 -32.57 7.48 3.12
N PHE A 18 -31.97 8.67 2.99
CA PHE A 18 -30.51 8.81 3.01
C PHE A 18 -29.92 8.53 4.39
N ALA A 19 -30.51 9.08 5.47
CA ALA A 19 -30.07 8.83 6.84
C ALA A 19 -30.22 7.35 7.24
N ARG A 20 -31.30 6.70 6.80
CA ARG A 20 -31.54 5.26 7.01
C ARG A 20 -30.57 4.38 6.21
N LYS A 21 -30.25 4.76 4.96
CA LYS A 21 -29.20 4.11 4.17
C LYS A 21 -27.82 4.25 4.83
N LEU A 22 -27.48 5.46 5.29
CA LEU A 22 -26.21 5.73 5.95
C LEU A 22 -26.09 4.90 7.24
N ARG A 23 -27.13 4.89 8.10
CA ARG A 23 -27.16 4.10 9.33
C ARG A 23 -27.08 2.60 9.08
N ARG A 24 -27.65 2.10 7.98
CA ARG A 24 -27.51 0.70 7.55
C ARG A 24 -26.12 0.37 7.01
N SER A 25 -25.40 1.37 6.49
CA SER A 25 -24.03 1.23 5.97
C SER A 25 -22.91 1.48 6.99
N ILE A 26 -23.19 2.10 8.14
CA ILE A 26 -22.23 2.33 9.24
C ILE A 26 -21.41 1.08 9.62
N PRO A 27 -22.00 -0.14 9.72
CA PRO A 27 -21.21 -1.33 10.08
C PRO A 27 -20.08 -1.62 9.08
N TYR A 28 -20.29 -1.37 7.78
CA TYR A 28 -19.26 -1.55 6.76
C TYR A 28 -18.15 -0.49 6.87
N TYR A 29 -18.52 0.75 7.19
CA TYR A 29 -17.53 1.81 7.43
C TYR A 29 -16.69 1.54 8.68
N VAL A 30 -17.30 1.03 9.76
CA VAL A 30 -16.56 0.64 10.98
C VAL A 30 -15.62 -0.53 10.72
N LEU A 31 -16.04 -1.51 9.91
CA LEU A 31 -15.20 -2.65 9.52
C LEU A 31 -13.96 -2.22 8.73
N ILE A 32 -14.09 -1.21 7.85
CA ILE A 32 -12.98 -0.67 7.06
C ILE A 32 -12.15 0.34 7.87
N LEU A 33 -12.74 1.02 8.85
CA LEU A 33 -12.06 2.02 9.66
C LEU A 33 -10.89 1.43 10.45
N LEU A 34 -11.05 0.20 10.97
CA LEU A 34 -9.99 -0.48 11.73
C LEU A 34 -8.72 -0.75 10.90
N PRO A 35 -8.76 -1.45 9.74
CA PRO A 35 -7.58 -1.63 8.90
C PRO A 35 -7.06 -0.31 8.33
N LEU A 36 -7.94 0.67 8.04
CA LEU A 36 -7.52 1.98 7.57
C LEU A 36 -6.73 2.75 8.63
N ALA A 37 -7.17 2.73 9.88
CA ALA A 37 -6.47 3.36 11.00
C ALA A 37 -5.08 2.73 11.19
N VAL A 38 -4.99 1.40 11.12
CA VAL A 38 -3.70 0.68 11.16
C VAL A 38 -2.80 1.11 10.00
N LEU A 39 -3.31 1.22 8.78
CA LEU A 39 -2.53 1.67 7.63
C LEU A 39 -2.03 3.11 7.81
N LEU A 40 -2.87 4.02 8.29
CA LEU A 40 -2.49 5.42 8.50
C LEU A 40 -1.39 5.55 9.56
N ILE A 41 -1.53 4.85 10.69
CA ILE A 41 -0.58 4.95 11.80
C ILE A 41 0.73 4.20 11.48
N PHE A 42 0.66 3.01 10.89
CA PHE A 42 1.88 2.19 10.69
C PHE A 42 2.54 2.35 9.33
N LYS A 43 1.81 2.75 8.29
CA LYS A 43 2.41 2.96 6.94
C LYS A 43 2.52 4.43 6.57
N TYR A 44 1.49 5.24 6.85
CA TYR A 44 1.49 6.64 6.41
C TYR A 44 2.29 7.56 7.33
N TYR A 45 2.21 7.35 8.65
CA TYR A 45 3.01 8.08 9.62
C TYR A 45 4.54 7.97 9.39
N PRO A 46 5.15 6.77 9.24
CA PRO A 46 6.59 6.70 8.97
C PRO A 46 6.99 7.31 7.62
N MET A 47 6.05 7.45 6.68
CA MET A 47 6.31 8.11 5.40
C MET A 47 6.62 9.61 5.55
N TYR A 48 6.26 10.23 6.68
CA TYR A 48 6.73 11.58 7.02
C TYR A 48 8.27 11.66 7.09
N GLY A 49 8.94 10.55 7.41
CA GLY A 49 10.40 10.43 7.39
C GLY A 49 11.03 10.63 6.01
N VAL A 50 10.28 10.57 4.91
CA VAL A 50 10.80 10.86 3.57
C VAL A 50 11.28 12.31 3.46
N THR A 51 10.72 13.22 4.28
CA THR A 51 11.19 14.62 4.36
C THR A 51 12.64 14.75 4.81
N LEU A 52 13.19 13.71 5.47
CA LEU A 52 14.59 13.66 5.91
C LEU A 52 15.58 13.69 4.75
N ALA A 53 15.21 13.14 3.59
CA ALA A 53 16.07 13.14 2.41
C ALA A 53 16.33 14.56 1.86
N PHE A 54 15.54 15.54 2.28
CA PHE A 54 15.58 16.94 1.84
C PHE A 54 16.08 17.89 2.94
N LYS A 55 16.45 17.38 4.12
CA LYS A 55 16.92 18.18 5.26
C LYS A 55 18.30 17.72 5.71
N ASP A 56 19.15 18.66 6.11
CA ASP A 56 20.43 18.36 6.74
C ASP A 56 20.18 17.94 8.19
N TYR A 57 19.76 16.68 8.36
CA TYR A 57 19.33 16.14 9.63
C TYR A 57 20.45 16.16 10.67
N ARG A 58 20.25 16.92 11.73
CA ARG A 58 21.07 16.86 12.94
C ARG A 58 20.24 16.21 14.03
N VAL A 59 20.71 15.08 14.56
CA VAL A 59 20.04 14.33 15.63
C VAL A 59 19.70 15.23 16.83
N SER A 60 20.52 16.25 17.09
CA SER A 60 20.32 17.24 18.15
C SER A 60 19.20 18.26 17.91
N ALA A 61 18.78 18.50 16.67
CA ALA A 61 17.75 19.48 16.31
C ALA A 61 16.39 18.85 15.93
N GLY A 62 16.32 17.51 15.85
CA GLY A 62 15.13 16.77 15.41
C GLY A 62 14.75 17.00 13.95
N ILE A 63 13.70 16.31 13.49
CA ILE A 63 13.23 16.36 12.08
C ILE A 63 12.60 17.73 11.74
N ALA A 64 11.96 18.37 12.73
CA ALA A 64 11.29 19.65 12.56
C ALA A 64 12.25 20.85 12.62
N GLY A 65 13.32 20.78 13.43
CA GLY A 65 14.29 21.87 13.62
C GLY A 65 15.53 21.80 12.72
N SER A 66 15.71 20.73 11.94
CA SER A 66 16.81 20.65 10.98
C SER A 66 16.55 21.56 9.77
N PRO A 67 17.55 22.38 9.35
CA PRO A 67 17.42 23.23 8.18
C PRO A 67 17.27 22.38 6.91
N TRP A 68 16.56 22.93 5.93
CA TRP A 68 16.47 22.35 4.60
C TRP A 68 17.86 22.28 3.96
N THR A 69 18.19 21.16 3.32
CA THR A 69 19.48 21.01 2.63
C THR A 69 19.53 21.99 1.46
N GLN A 70 20.63 22.72 1.34
CA GLN A 70 20.87 23.62 0.20
C GLN A 70 22.14 23.16 -0.54
N PRO A 71 22.06 22.82 -1.85
CA PRO A 71 20.86 22.70 -2.69
C PRO A 71 19.97 21.51 -2.29
N LEU A 72 18.65 21.59 -2.53
CA LEU A 72 17.64 20.63 -2.08
C LEU A 72 17.93 19.17 -2.49
N PHE A 73 18.60 18.99 -3.64
CA PHE A 73 18.93 17.67 -4.20
C PHE A 73 20.34 17.18 -3.85
N ARG A 74 21.07 17.83 -2.93
CA ARG A 74 22.46 17.48 -2.60
C ARG A 74 22.64 16.01 -2.20
N HIS A 75 21.71 15.46 -1.42
CA HIS A 75 21.77 14.06 -1.01
C HIS A 75 21.51 13.10 -2.19
N PHE A 76 20.59 13.46 -3.09
CA PHE A 76 20.29 12.69 -4.30
C PHE A 76 21.47 12.69 -5.27
N THR A 77 22.07 13.86 -5.55
CA THR A 77 23.23 13.94 -6.43
C THR A 77 24.40 13.16 -5.86
N ARG A 78 24.70 13.33 -4.57
CA ARG A 78 25.76 12.57 -3.88
C ARG A 78 25.54 11.06 -3.93
N PHE A 79 24.29 10.61 -3.78
CA PHE A 79 23.94 9.20 -3.92
C PHE A 79 24.18 8.72 -5.35
N LEU A 80 23.63 9.40 -6.36
CA LEU A 80 23.72 8.97 -7.76
C LEU A 80 25.15 9.06 -8.34
N THR A 81 25.98 10.00 -7.88
CA THR A 81 27.39 10.10 -8.30
C THR A 81 28.31 9.14 -7.56
N ALA A 82 27.84 8.47 -6.51
CA ALA A 82 28.66 7.52 -5.77
C ALA A 82 28.97 6.28 -6.64
N PRO A 83 30.23 5.81 -6.71
CA PRO A 83 30.59 4.61 -7.46
C PRO A 83 29.80 3.36 -7.03
N SER A 84 29.37 3.31 -5.77
CA SER A 84 28.56 2.23 -5.22
C SER A 84 27.11 2.26 -5.69
N ALA A 85 26.54 3.43 -6.01
CA ALA A 85 25.13 3.52 -6.36
C ALA A 85 24.81 2.81 -7.68
N VAL A 86 25.66 2.97 -8.70
CA VAL A 86 25.50 2.24 -9.97
C VAL A 86 25.53 0.73 -9.71
N ARG A 87 26.49 0.25 -8.92
CA ARG A 87 26.60 -1.19 -8.56
C ARG A 87 25.38 -1.69 -7.80
N VAL A 88 24.87 -0.92 -6.85
CA VAL A 88 23.67 -1.30 -6.07
C VAL A 88 22.45 -1.35 -6.98
N ILE A 89 22.24 -0.34 -7.82
CA ILE A 89 21.10 -0.27 -8.75
C ILE A 89 21.14 -1.44 -9.73
N THR A 90 22.29 -1.71 -10.36
CA THR A 90 22.40 -2.83 -11.30
C THR A 90 22.22 -4.17 -10.61
N ASN A 91 22.80 -4.38 -9.43
CA ASN A 91 22.64 -5.62 -8.68
C ASN A 91 21.18 -5.84 -8.26
N THR A 92 20.51 -4.82 -7.72
CA THR A 92 19.10 -4.91 -7.34
C THR A 92 18.22 -5.17 -8.56
N PHE A 93 18.49 -4.52 -9.68
CA PHE A 93 17.77 -4.77 -10.93
C PHE A 93 17.98 -6.19 -11.44
N THR A 94 19.22 -6.67 -11.50
CA THR A 94 19.57 -8.02 -11.90
C THR A 94 18.91 -9.06 -10.98
N ILE A 95 18.99 -8.89 -9.66
CA ILE A 95 18.33 -9.79 -8.69
C ILE A 95 16.82 -9.76 -8.87
N SER A 96 16.22 -8.59 -9.07
CA SER A 96 14.76 -8.47 -9.28
C SER A 96 14.33 -9.16 -10.57
N LEU A 97 15.12 -9.04 -11.64
CA LEU A 97 14.87 -9.70 -12.91
C LEU A 97 15.01 -11.22 -12.79
N TYR A 98 16.06 -11.72 -12.15
CA TYR A 98 16.20 -13.15 -11.85
C TYR A 98 15.06 -13.67 -10.97
N SER A 99 14.67 -12.90 -9.95
CA SER A 99 13.57 -13.27 -9.06
C SER A 99 12.23 -13.30 -9.80
N LEU A 100 12.02 -12.44 -10.78
CA LEU A 100 10.83 -12.47 -11.62
C LEU A 100 10.87 -13.66 -12.59
N LEU A 101 11.99 -13.85 -13.28
CA LEU A 101 12.17 -14.91 -14.27
C LEU A 101 12.25 -16.31 -13.66
N ALA A 102 12.65 -16.46 -12.40
CA ALA A 102 12.63 -17.74 -11.71
C ALA A 102 11.37 -17.89 -10.86
N GLY A 103 10.99 -16.85 -10.12
CA GLY A 103 9.89 -16.88 -9.16
C GLY A 103 8.50 -16.95 -9.81
N PHE A 104 8.33 -16.49 -11.04
CA PHE A 104 7.05 -16.63 -11.76
C PHE A 104 6.88 -17.98 -12.45
N PRO A 105 7.80 -18.45 -13.32
CA PRO A 105 7.57 -19.69 -14.06
C PRO A 105 7.77 -20.94 -13.19
N PHE A 106 8.60 -20.91 -12.16
CA PHE A 106 8.87 -22.10 -11.34
C PHE A 106 7.61 -22.61 -10.61
N PRO A 107 6.80 -21.78 -9.91
CA PRO A 107 5.53 -22.22 -9.35
C PRO A 107 4.52 -22.67 -10.40
N ILE A 108 4.51 -22.07 -11.60
CA ILE A 108 3.59 -22.44 -12.69
C ILE A 108 3.94 -23.83 -13.23
N LEU A 109 5.23 -24.09 -13.50
CA LEU A 109 5.70 -25.40 -13.94
C LEU A 109 5.41 -26.47 -12.89
N LEU A 110 5.64 -26.16 -11.61
CA LEU A 110 5.29 -27.05 -10.50
C LEU A 110 3.77 -27.32 -10.45
N ALA A 111 2.94 -26.28 -10.62
CA ALA A 111 1.48 -26.43 -10.63
C ALA A 111 0.99 -27.32 -11.78
N ILE A 112 1.56 -27.17 -12.99
CA ILE A 112 1.24 -28.02 -14.14
C ILE A 112 1.72 -29.46 -13.91
N GLY A 113 2.96 -29.65 -13.43
CA GLY A 113 3.49 -30.98 -13.13
C GLY A 113 2.69 -31.71 -12.05
N LEU A 114 2.28 -31.01 -10.99
CA LEU A 114 1.39 -31.54 -9.95
C LEU A 114 -0.03 -31.83 -10.47
N ASN A 115 -0.48 -31.11 -11.49
CA ASN A 115 -1.77 -31.36 -12.11
C ASN A 115 -1.79 -32.66 -12.93
N GLU A 116 -0.65 -33.01 -13.55
CA GLU A 116 -0.50 -34.24 -14.35
C GLU A 116 -0.30 -35.51 -13.49
N LEU A 117 0.01 -35.36 -12.20
CA LEU A 117 0.15 -36.50 -11.30
C LEU A 117 -1.20 -37.17 -11.01
N ARG A 118 -1.36 -38.40 -11.51
CA ARG A 118 -2.57 -39.24 -11.33
C ARG A 118 -2.83 -39.66 -9.88
N SER A 119 -1.83 -39.62 -9.00
CA SER A 119 -1.96 -40.05 -7.59
C SER A 119 -2.32 -38.89 -6.65
N LYS A 120 -3.48 -38.98 -6.00
CA LYS A 120 -3.97 -37.96 -5.05
C LYS A 120 -3.08 -37.79 -3.81
N LYS A 121 -2.29 -38.82 -3.45
CA LYS A 121 -1.39 -38.79 -2.28
C LYS A 121 -0.18 -37.88 -2.52
N LEU A 122 0.47 -37.95 -3.68
CA LEU A 122 1.64 -37.12 -4.01
C LEU A 122 1.25 -35.65 -4.21
N LYS A 123 0.08 -35.37 -4.80
CA LYS A 123 -0.46 -34.00 -4.92
C LYS A 123 -0.66 -33.33 -3.56
N LYS A 124 -1.18 -34.08 -2.57
CA LYS A 124 -1.46 -33.56 -1.22
C LYS A 124 -0.19 -33.31 -0.40
N THR A 125 0.83 -34.16 -0.53
CA THR A 125 2.11 -33.97 0.18
C THR A 125 2.87 -32.77 -0.35
N MET A 126 2.92 -32.57 -1.67
CA MET A 126 3.62 -31.44 -2.28
C MET A 126 2.94 -30.09 -2.00
N GLN A 127 1.61 -30.05 -1.97
CA GLN A 127 0.85 -28.86 -1.59
C GLN A 127 1.00 -28.50 -0.10
N MET A 128 1.26 -29.48 0.77
CA MET A 128 1.52 -29.22 2.19
C MET A 128 2.92 -28.64 2.43
N ILE A 129 3.87 -28.90 1.52
CA ILE A 129 5.26 -28.45 1.61
C ILE A 129 5.44 -27.05 0.98
N THR A 130 4.55 -26.65 0.06
CA THR A 130 4.52 -25.31 -0.56
C THR A 130 3.74 -24.34 0.32
#